data_AF-A0A7S3LDW8-F1
#
_entry.id   AF-A0A7S3LDW8-F1
#
_cell.length_a   1.000
_cell.length_b   1.000
_cell.length_c   1.000
_cell.angle_alpha   90.00
_cell.angle_beta   90.00
_cell.angle_gamma   90.00
#
_symmetry.space_group_name_H-M   'P 1'
#
loop_
_entity.id
_entity.type
_entity.pdbx_description
1 polymer ?
#
loop_
_entity_poly.entity_id
_entity_poly.type
_entity_poly.pdbx_seq_one_letter_code
_entity_poly.pdbx_strand_id
1 'polypeptide(L)'
;VDNSIVTVLSKTFDGQTDQKERWYGTDYRVRPIDATTIQRWKQPIVPSKVKIDFPRPNVFIPSEAGLRVKIQPSRPVSASSRTFESRLTPIRPPRVIRDDGPNGRWKVYFKEDDRFGLPKSFIIFQILTNFVFETPKKAALS
;
A
#
# COMPACT_ATOMS: atom_id res chain seq x y z
N VAL A 1 9.07 23.54 18.47
CA VAL A 1 9.21 24.33 17.23
C VAL A 1 10.67 24.63 16.91
N ASP A 2 11.56 24.68 17.92
CA ASP A 2 12.93 25.17 17.72
C ASP A 2 13.91 24.13 17.13
N ASN A 3 13.46 22.90 16.84
CA ASN A 3 14.30 21.78 16.35
C ASN A 3 13.76 21.17 15.04
N SER A 4 13.31 21.99 14.07
CA SER A 4 12.76 21.49 12.80
C SER A 4 13.47 22.05 11.58
N ILE A 5 13.66 21.20 10.57
CA ILE A 5 14.08 21.59 9.22
C ILE A 5 12.87 21.44 8.30
N VAL A 6 12.54 22.48 7.53
CA VAL A 6 11.43 22.47 6.58
C VAL A 6 11.98 22.52 5.17
N THR A 7 11.66 21.50 4.38
CA THR A 7 12.04 21.40 2.97
C THR A 7 10.81 21.62 2.10
N VAL A 8 10.92 22.51 1.12
CA VAL A 8 9.85 22.78 0.15
C VAL A 8 10.38 22.46 -1.23
N LEU A 9 9.68 21.59 -1.96
CA LEU A 9 9.99 21.25 -3.34
C LEU A 9 8.91 21.82 -4.25
N SER A 10 9.31 22.64 -5.22
CA SER A 10 8.40 23.21 -6.21
C SER A 10 9.17 23.67 -7.44
N LYS A 11 8.60 23.46 -8.63
CA LYS A 11 9.13 24.01 -9.88
C LYS A 11 9.12 25.54 -9.91
N THR A 12 8.32 26.19 -9.05
CA THR A 12 8.28 27.66 -8.97
C THR A 12 9.59 28.27 -8.49
N PHE A 13 10.51 27.48 -7.92
CA PHE A 13 11.83 27.95 -7.49
C PHE A 13 12.91 27.81 -8.57
N ASP A 14 12.55 27.35 -9.77
CA ASP A 14 13.48 27.30 -10.90
C ASP A 14 14.04 28.70 -11.19
N GLY A 15 15.37 28.79 -11.31
CA GLY A 15 16.10 30.06 -11.42
C GLY A 15 16.14 30.93 -10.15
N GLN A 16 15.60 30.48 -9.01
CA GLN A 16 15.55 31.25 -7.75
C GLN A 16 16.38 30.62 -6.60
N THR A 17 17.13 29.57 -6.91
CA THR A 17 18.05 28.86 -6.02
C THR A 17 19.47 29.42 -6.12
N ASP A 18 20.26 29.27 -5.06
CA ASP A 18 21.61 29.85 -4.97
C ASP A 18 22.72 28.81 -4.72
N GLN A 19 22.35 27.54 -4.50
CA GLN A 19 23.28 26.46 -4.22
C GLN A 19 23.02 25.25 -5.11
N LYS A 20 24.08 24.49 -5.37
CA LYS A 20 24.03 23.21 -6.08
C LYS A 20 24.62 22.12 -5.21
N GLU A 21 23.89 21.01 -5.09
CA GLU A 21 24.40 19.83 -4.41
C GLU A 21 25.53 19.20 -5.24
N ARG A 22 26.55 18.66 -4.57
CA ARG A 22 27.82 18.27 -5.17
C ARG A 22 27.71 17.14 -6.19
N TRP A 23 26.90 16.13 -5.94
CA TRP A 23 26.95 14.88 -6.70
C TRP A 23 25.92 14.83 -7.83
N TYR A 24 24.71 15.30 -7.56
CA TYR A 24 23.59 15.29 -8.50
C TYR A 24 23.34 16.66 -9.14
N GLY A 25 24.03 17.71 -8.68
CA GLY A 25 23.83 19.07 -9.20
C GLY A 25 22.47 19.67 -8.86
N THR A 26 21.79 19.12 -7.84
CA THR A 26 20.44 19.55 -7.45
C THR A 26 20.47 21.01 -7.03
N ASP A 27 19.65 21.83 -7.67
CA ASP A 27 19.44 23.23 -7.32
C ASP A 27 18.64 23.37 -6.02
N TYR A 28 19.17 24.10 -5.04
CA TYR A 28 18.51 24.34 -3.76
C TYR A 28 18.88 25.69 -3.15
N ARG A 29 18.17 26.06 -2.10
CA ARG A 29 18.44 27.24 -1.29
C ARG A 29 18.13 26.96 0.16
N VAL A 30 19.03 27.37 1.06
CA VAL A 30 18.84 27.26 2.51
C VAL A 30 18.74 28.65 3.10
N ARG A 31 17.71 28.86 3.91
CA ARG A 31 17.51 30.13 4.63
C ARG A 31 16.91 29.87 6.01
N PRO A 32 17.18 30.74 7.00
CA PRO A 32 16.46 30.68 8.26
C PRO A 32 14.96 30.91 8.04
N ILE A 33 14.15 30.28 8.89
CA ILE A 33 12.72 30.53 8.95
C ILE A 33 12.52 31.88 9.61
N ASP A 34 11.66 32.71 9.01
CA ASP A 34 11.40 34.05 9.52
C ASP A 34 10.81 34.02 10.95
N ALA A 35 11.24 34.94 11.80
CA ALA A 35 10.85 34.99 13.21
C ALA A 35 9.32 35.14 13.37
N THR A 36 8.66 35.91 12.50
CA THR A 36 7.20 36.07 12.53
C THR A 36 6.47 34.74 12.25
N THR A 37 7.09 33.86 11.45
CA THR A 37 6.54 32.53 11.14
C THR A 37 6.73 31.60 12.33
N ILE A 38 7.91 31.61 12.95
CA ILE A 38 8.19 30.81 14.16
C ILE A 38 7.24 31.21 15.30
N GLN A 39 7.02 32.52 15.52
CA GLN A 39 6.11 33.01 16.55
C GLN A 39 4.67 32.56 16.31
N ARG A 40 4.20 32.58 15.06
CA ARG A 40 2.89 32.03 14.68
C ARG A 40 2.77 30.55 15.00
N TRP A 41 3.81 29.75 14.74
CA TRP A 41 3.80 28.32 15.07
C TRP A 41 3.83 28.04 16.58
N LYS A 42 4.39 28.95 17.38
CA LYS A 42 4.32 28.88 18.86
C LYS A 42 2.92 29.17 19.42
N GLN A 43 2.00 29.68 18.60
CA GLN A 43 0.62 29.96 18.96
C GLN A 43 -0.35 29.11 18.12
N PRO A 44 -0.37 27.78 18.32
CA PRO A 44 -1.19 26.89 17.49
C PRO A 44 -2.68 27.09 17.76
N ILE A 45 -3.49 26.82 16.73
CA ILE A 45 -4.94 26.75 16.86
C ILE A 45 -5.30 25.53 17.72
N VAL A 46 -6.31 25.66 18.58
CA VAL A 46 -6.82 24.55 19.38
C VAL A 46 -7.28 23.42 18.44
N PRO A 47 -6.80 22.17 18.61
CA PRO A 47 -7.09 21.06 17.69
C PRO A 47 -8.59 20.85 17.39
N SER A 48 -9.44 21.05 18.40
CA SER A 48 -10.90 20.93 18.27
C SER A 48 -11.51 21.93 17.27
N LYS A 49 -10.92 23.11 17.09
CA LYS A 49 -11.38 24.12 16.10
C LYS A 49 -11.08 23.72 14.66
N VAL A 50 -10.12 22.82 14.45
CA VAL A 50 -9.65 22.38 13.12
C VAL A 50 -10.00 20.91 12.83
N LYS A 51 -10.94 20.33 13.59
CA LYS A 51 -11.39 18.94 13.45
C LYS A 51 -10.24 17.91 13.53
N ILE A 52 -9.19 18.24 14.28
CA ILE A 52 -8.11 17.31 14.61
C ILE A 52 -8.50 16.64 15.92
N ASP A 53 -8.67 15.33 15.88
CA ASP A 53 -9.03 14.49 17.01
C ASP A 53 -8.16 13.23 17.02
N PHE A 54 -8.15 12.51 18.14
CA PHE A 54 -7.48 11.22 18.21
C PHE A 54 -8.15 10.21 17.27
N PRO A 55 -7.38 9.29 16.65
CA PRO A 55 -7.96 8.24 15.85
C PRO A 55 -8.89 7.38 16.72
N ARG A 56 -10.04 7.01 16.16
CA ARG A 56 -10.92 6.02 16.79
C ARG A 56 -10.21 4.66 16.87
N PRO A 57 -10.60 3.79 17.82
CA PRO A 57 -10.10 2.43 17.87
C PRO A 57 -10.18 1.73 16.50
N ASN A 58 -9.09 1.08 16.08
CA ASN A 58 -9.02 0.44 14.77
C ASN A 58 -9.78 -0.90 14.78
N VAL A 59 -10.98 -0.90 14.18
CA VAL A 59 -11.85 -2.09 14.07
C VAL A 59 -11.32 -3.16 13.11
N PHE A 60 -10.27 -2.87 12.34
CA PHE A 60 -9.64 -3.81 11.40
C PHE A 60 -8.49 -4.61 12.02
N ILE A 61 -8.17 -4.40 13.30
CA ILE A 61 -7.22 -5.27 14.00
C ILE A 61 -7.84 -6.68 14.07
N PRO A 62 -7.17 -7.72 13.54
CA PRO A 62 -7.71 -9.08 13.59
C PRO A 62 -7.92 -9.53 15.04
N SER A 63 -9.07 -10.16 15.31
CA SER A 63 -9.31 -10.77 16.61
C SER A 63 -8.48 -12.05 16.79
N GLU A 64 -8.28 -12.48 18.04
CA GLU A 64 -7.64 -13.75 18.36
C GLU A 64 -8.27 -14.94 17.63
N ALA A 65 -9.61 -14.93 17.47
CA ALA A 65 -10.32 -15.95 16.71
C ALA A 65 -10.00 -15.90 15.21
N GLY A 66 -9.80 -14.71 14.64
CA GLY A 66 -9.41 -14.50 13.25
C GLY A 66 -7.97 -14.92 12.93
N LEU A 67 -7.11 -15.00 13.94
CA LEU A 67 -5.73 -15.47 13.79
C LEU A 67 -5.60 -17.01 13.86
N ARG A 68 -6.65 -17.72 14.26
CA ARG A 68 -6.63 -19.18 14.34
C ARG A 68 -6.77 -19.81 12.97
N VAL A 69 -5.75 -20.58 12.58
CA VAL A 69 -5.72 -21.35 11.35
C VAL A 69 -6.60 -22.59 11.53
N LYS A 70 -7.79 -22.58 10.92
CA LYS A 70 -8.77 -23.68 11.05
C LYS A 70 -8.41 -24.92 10.25
N ILE A 71 -7.72 -24.74 9.12
CA ILE A 71 -7.33 -25.83 8.23
C ILE A 71 -5.82 -25.88 8.22
N GLN A 72 -5.27 -26.94 8.82
CA GLN A 72 -3.83 -27.14 8.79
C GLN A 72 -3.44 -27.60 7.39
N PRO A 73 -2.35 -27.06 6.81
CA PRO A 73 -1.89 -27.49 5.51
C PRO A 73 -1.60 -28.99 5.55
N SER A 74 -2.04 -29.72 4.51
CA SER A 74 -1.83 -31.18 4.38
C SER A 74 -0.36 -31.60 4.38
N ARG A 75 0.56 -30.63 4.29
CA ARG A 75 1.99 -30.78 4.49
C ARG A 75 2.44 -29.84 5.61
N PRO A 76 2.72 -30.34 6.82
CA PRO A 76 3.20 -29.48 7.89
C PRO A 76 4.57 -28.92 7.50
N VAL A 77 4.68 -27.59 7.47
CA VAL A 77 5.96 -26.90 7.31
C VAL A 77 6.63 -26.84 8.66
N SER A 78 7.24 -27.95 9.09
CA SER A 78 8.37 -27.81 10.01
C SER A 78 9.48 -27.11 9.23
N ALA A 79 9.91 -25.94 9.67
CA ALA A 79 10.89 -25.08 9.01
C ALA A 79 12.27 -25.74 8.79
N SER A 80 12.52 -26.95 9.31
CA SER A 80 13.81 -27.65 9.29
C SER A 80 13.98 -28.70 8.19
N SER A 81 12.99 -29.06 7.36
CA SER A 81 13.20 -30.14 6.39
C SER A 81 12.40 -29.99 5.08
N ARG A 82 12.79 -29.00 4.26
CA ARG A 82 12.49 -29.05 2.83
C ARG A 82 13.77 -29.43 2.09
N THR A 83 13.92 -30.71 1.76
CA THR A 83 14.94 -31.15 0.80
C THR A 83 14.77 -30.40 -0.53
N PHE A 84 15.83 -30.30 -1.32
CA PHE A 84 15.80 -29.62 -2.63
C PHE A 84 14.66 -30.17 -3.51
N GLU A 85 14.46 -31.49 -3.52
CA GLU A 85 13.41 -32.16 -4.29
C GLU A 85 11.99 -31.76 -3.84
N SER A 86 11.79 -31.53 -2.53
CA SER A 86 10.47 -31.12 -2.01
C SER A 86 10.05 -29.74 -2.53
N ARG A 87 11.02 -28.85 -2.80
CA ARG A 87 10.78 -27.52 -3.38
C ARG A 87 10.44 -27.58 -4.87
N LEU A 88 10.87 -28.64 -5.55
CA LEU A 88 10.59 -28.90 -6.96
C LEU A 88 9.21 -29.51 -7.20
N THR A 89 8.46 -29.86 -6.14
CA THR A 89 7.11 -30.41 -6.31
C THR A 89 6.15 -29.38 -6.94
N PRO A 90 5.49 -29.71 -8.07
CA PRO A 90 4.61 -28.79 -8.77
C PRO A 90 3.49 -28.25 -7.87
N ILE A 91 3.20 -26.96 -8.03
CA ILE A 91 2.10 -26.31 -7.32
C ILE A 91 0.79 -26.75 -7.96
N ARG A 92 -0.14 -27.27 -7.15
CA ARG A 92 -1.51 -27.53 -7.64
C ARG A 92 -2.14 -26.20 -8.10
N PRO A 93 -2.62 -26.11 -9.35
CA PRO A 93 -3.22 -24.89 -9.86
C PRO A 93 -4.57 -24.60 -9.16
N PRO A 94 -5.05 -23.35 -9.20
CA PRO A 94 -6.41 -23.02 -8.77
C PRO A 94 -7.46 -23.80 -9.57
N ARG A 95 -8.56 -24.18 -8.91
CA ARG A 95 -9.72 -24.79 -9.57
C ARG A 95 -10.78 -23.73 -9.85
N VAL A 96 -11.53 -23.90 -10.93
CA VAL A 96 -12.70 -23.07 -11.22
C VAL A 96 -13.84 -23.54 -10.31
N ILE A 97 -14.37 -22.66 -9.47
CA ILE A 97 -15.53 -22.94 -8.61
C ILE A 97 -16.82 -22.30 -9.13
N ARG A 98 -16.69 -21.40 -10.12
CA ARG A 98 -17.82 -20.81 -10.83
C ARG A 98 -17.37 -20.37 -12.23
N ASP A 99 -18.15 -20.71 -13.24
CA ASP A 99 -18.00 -20.21 -14.60
C ASP A 99 -19.40 -19.99 -15.18
N ASP A 100 -19.77 -18.74 -15.38
CA ASP A 100 -21.08 -18.37 -15.94
C ASP A 100 -21.11 -18.51 -17.49
N GLY A 101 -20.01 -18.97 -18.12
CA GLY A 101 -19.91 -19.21 -19.57
C GLY A 101 -19.58 -17.96 -20.41
N PRO A 102 -19.68 -18.03 -21.75
CA PRO A 102 -19.21 -16.97 -22.66
C PRO A 102 -19.92 -15.62 -22.50
N ASN A 103 -21.21 -15.65 -22.12
CA ASN A 103 -22.02 -14.46 -21.85
C ASN A 103 -22.24 -14.24 -20.34
N GLY A 104 -21.46 -14.94 -19.53
CA GLY A 104 -21.55 -14.96 -18.07
C GLY A 104 -20.93 -13.73 -17.42
N ARG A 105 -21.35 -13.42 -16.19
CA ARG A 105 -20.81 -12.30 -15.42
C ARG A 105 -19.57 -12.65 -14.60
N TRP A 106 -19.44 -13.92 -14.20
CA TRP A 106 -18.42 -14.33 -13.24
C TRP A 106 -17.63 -15.54 -13.71
N LYS A 107 -16.31 -15.47 -13.52
CA LYS A 107 -15.42 -16.62 -13.50
C LYS A 107 -14.58 -16.55 -12.23
N VAL A 108 -14.71 -17.56 -11.37
CA VAL A 108 -14.09 -17.57 -10.05
C VAL A 108 -13.15 -18.77 -9.93
N TYR A 109 -11.89 -18.46 -9.70
CA TYR A 109 -10.85 -19.43 -9.39
C TYR A 109 -10.62 -19.45 -7.88
N PHE A 110 -10.49 -20.64 -7.31
CA PHE A 110 -10.21 -20.83 -5.90
C PHE A 110 -9.07 -21.81 -5.72
N LYS A 111 -8.13 -21.45 -4.86
CA LYS A 111 -7.09 -22.34 -4.36
C LYS A 111 -6.96 -22.12 -2.86
N GLU A 112 -7.19 -23.18 -2.10
CA GLU A 112 -6.88 -23.19 -0.67
C GLU A 112 -5.36 -23.21 -0.45
N ASP A 113 -4.89 -22.59 0.63
CA ASP A 113 -3.49 -22.63 1.00
C ASP A 113 -3.09 -24.04 1.47
N ASP A 114 -2.22 -24.69 0.69
CA ASP A 114 -1.68 -26.01 0.99
C ASP A 114 -0.22 -25.98 1.47
N ARG A 115 0.32 -24.79 1.75
CA ARG A 115 1.74 -24.59 2.06
C ARG A 115 2.01 -23.82 3.34
N PHE A 116 1.36 -22.70 3.60
CA PHE A 116 1.84 -21.78 4.64
C PHE A 116 1.07 -21.93 5.95
N GLY A 117 -0.21 -22.29 5.90
CA GLY A 117 -1.06 -22.43 7.08
C GLY A 117 -1.09 -21.15 7.90
N LEU A 118 -1.10 -20.00 7.22
CA LEU A 118 -1.16 -18.69 7.87
C LEU A 118 -2.60 -18.16 7.83
N PRO A 119 -3.04 -17.33 8.80
CA PRO A 119 -4.35 -16.68 8.77
C PRO A 119 -4.34 -15.51 7.76
N LYS A 120 -4.05 -15.82 6.50
CA LYS A 120 -3.91 -14.88 5.39
C LYS A 120 -4.55 -15.48 4.15
N SER A 121 -5.22 -14.64 3.38
CA SER A 121 -5.82 -15.01 2.10
C SER A 121 -5.62 -13.89 1.09
N PHE A 122 -5.53 -14.25 -0.19
CA PHE A 122 -5.52 -13.29 -1.29
C PHE A 122 -6.84 -13.39 -2.04
N ILE A 123 -7.48 -12.24 -2.25
CA ILE A 123 -8.68 -12.12 -3.07
C ILE A 123 -8.34 -11.15 -4.19
N ILE A 124 -8.43 -11.62 -5.44
CA ILE A 124 -8.08 -10.84 -6.62
C ILE A 124 -9.33 -10.73 -7.48
N PHE A 125 -9.73 -9.50 -7.80
CA PHE A 125 -10.81 -9.21 -8.73
C PHE A 125 -10.25 -8.58 -9.99
N GLN A 126 -10.60 -9.15 -11.15
CA GLN A 126 -10.33 -8.55 -12.45
C GLN A 126 -11.66 -8.19 -13.10
N ILE A 127 -11.91 -6.90 -13.26
CA ILE A 127 -13.11 -6.40 -13.94
C ILE A 127 -12.75 -6.22 -15.41
N LEU A 128 -13.32 -7.06 -16.27
CA LEU A 128 -13.11 -7.00 -17.71
C LEU A 128 -14.15 -6.08 -18.34
N THR A 129 -13.69 -5.00 -18.97
CA THR A 129 -14.54 -4.06 -19.70
C THR A 129 -13.78 -3.48 -20.89
N ASN A 130 -14.46 -3.34 -22.03
CA ASN A 130 -13.89 -2.74 -23.23
C ASN A 130 -13.79 -1.21 -23.15
N PHE A 131 -14.39 -0.60 -22.12
CA PHE A 131 -14.54 0.86 -22.03
C PHE A 131 -13.28 1.57 -21.54
N VAL A 132 -12.56 0.97 -20.59
CA VAL A 132 -11.49 1.65 -19.84
C VAL A 132 -10.31 2.08 -20.74
N PHE A 133 -9.97 1.28 -21.76
CA PHE A 133 -8.82 1.55 -22.64
C PHE A 133 -9.20 1.91 -24.08
N GLU A 134 -10.46 2.25 -24.33
CA GLU A 134 -10.92 2.54 -25.71
C GLU A 134 -10.34 3.84 -26.27
N THR A 135 -10.06 4.84 -25.42
CA THR A 135 -9.43 6.10 -25.82
C THR A 135 -8.48 6.59 -24.72
N PRO A 136 -7.49 7.45 -25.03
CA PRO A 136 -6.62 8.04 -24.01
C PRO A 136 -7.38 8.77 -22.90
N LYS A 137 -8.50 9.43 -23.23
CA LYS A 137 -9.36 10.11 -22.25
C LYS A 137 -10.00 9.13 -21.27
N LYS A 138 -10.51 7.99 -21.74
CA LYS A 138 -11.13 6.98 -20.86
C LYS A 138 -10.08 6.30 -19.98
N ALA A 139 -8.89 6.05 -20.52
CA ALA A 139 -7.78 5.49 -19.75
C ALA A 139 -7.26 6.43 -18.66
N ALA A 140 -7.36 7.75 -18.85
CA ALA A 140 -7.00 8.74 -17.82
C ALA A 140 -8.05 8.90 -16.71
N LEU A 141 -9.29 8.42 -16.94
CA LEU A 141 -10.41 8.53 -15.99
C LEU A 141 -10.70 7.24 -15.23
N SER A 142 -10.05 6.14 -15.61
CA SER A 142 -10.19 4.83 -14.97
C SER A 142 -9.33 4.66 -13.74
#